data_AF-A0A157Z5A7-F1
#
_entry.id   AF-A0A157Z5A7-F1
#
_cell.length_a   1.000
_cell.length_b   1.000
_cell.length_c   1.000
_cell.angle_alpha   90.00
_cell.angle_beta   90.00
_cell.angle_gamma   90.00
#
_symmetry.space_group_name_H-M   'P 1'
#
loop_
_entity.id
_entity.type
_entity.pdbx_description
1 polymer ?
#
loop_
_entity_poly.entity_id
_entity_poly.type
_entity_poly.pdbx_seq_one_letter_code
_entity_poly.pdbx_strand_id
1 'polypeptide(L)'
;MTTKTPTNETNTMSAKERDSLREVVRLNGRVAKTAIDEYAATLRARMEENLSKIFDEDDERWSELVAHAKQVGHEADEKLKAIAKASGIPMENAPGFMCGFINRGRYGLRERRDEVRKAGNAEIDARVKKARAQLERALAAKHTELLAGSLTSETAKAALAAMPTPEQLLPPLKKRDIAGLLSGHPTALMLSVESVNDWEEGY
;
A
#
# COMPACT_ATOMS: atom_id res chain seq x y z
N MET A 1 -63.27 -24.94 25.71
CA MET A 1 -62.45 -23.71 25.57
C MET A 1 -61.29 -24.02 24.66
N THR A 2 -61.41 -23.66 23.39
CA THR A 2 -60.44 -23.97 22.34
C THR A 2 -59.46 -22.81 22.25
N THR A 3 -58.24 -23.00 22.75
CA THR A 3 -57.17 -22.00 22.64
C THR A 3 -56.66 -21.98 21.20
N LYS A 4 -57.01 -20.91 20.48
CA LYS A 4 -56.51 -20.60 19.15
C LYS A 4 -55.05 -20.15 19.30
N THR A 5 -54.11 -21.01 18.93
CA THR A 5 -52.69 -20.67 18.84
C THR A 5 -52.54 -19.53 17.82
N PRO A 6 -51.94 -18.37 18.17
CA PRO A 6 -51.69 -17.33 17.19
C PRO A 6 -50.63 -17.83 16.22
N THR A 7 -51.03 -17.93 14.96
CA THR A 7 -50.18 -18.27 13.82
C THR A 7 -49.06 -17.23 13.74
N ASN A 8 -47.83 -17.72 13.57
CA ASN A 8 -46.59 -16.96 13.45
C ASN A 8 -46.67 -15.99 12.24
N GLU A 9 -47.12 -14.75 12.46
CA GLU A 9 -47.21 -13.72 11.43
C GLU A 9 -45.80 -13.25 11.02
N THR A 10 -45.31 -13.86 9.93
CA THR A 10 -44.40 -13.29 8.93
C THR A 10 -43.15 -12.57 9.44
N ASN A 11 -42.18 -13.35 9.91
CA ASN A 11 -40.80 -12.91 10.15
C ASN A 11 -39.95 -12.85 8.85
N THR A 12 -40.61 -12.70 7.69
CA THR A 12 -40.00 -12.84 6.37
C THR A 12 -40.00 -11.49 5.67
N MET A 13 -38.81 -10.96 5.41
CA MET A 13 -38.62 -9.67 4.76
C MET A 13 -39.33 -9.64 3.39
N SER A 14 -40.03 -8.54 3.10
CA SER A 14 -40.72 -8.32 1.82
C SER A 14 -39.73 -8.02 0.69
N ALA A 15 -40.18 -8.12 -0.55
CA ALA A 15 -39.36 -7.77 -1.72
C ALA A 15 -38.92 -6.30 -1.71
N LYS A 16 -39.83 -5.39 -1.33
CA LYS A 16 -39.55 -3.95 -1.28
C LYS A 16 -38.50 -3.60 -0.22
N GLU A 17 -38.53 -4.27 0.94
CA GLU A 17 -37.51 -4.11 1.99
C GLU A 17 -36.14 -4.60 1.51
N ARG A 18 -36.09 -5.75 0.81
CA ARG A 18 -34.84 -6.26 0.20
C ARG A 18 -34.25 -5.28 -0.80
N ASP A 19 -35.07 -4.73 -1.70
CA ASP A 19 -34.60 -3.79 -2.71
C ASP A 19 -34.09 -2.49 -2.08
N SER A 20 -34.79 -2.00 -1.05
CA SER A 20 -34.33 -0.84 -0.27
C SER A 20 -32.99 -1.12 0.43
N LEU A 21 -32.82 -2.31 1.02
CA LEU A 21 -31.54 -2.70 1.64
C LEU A 21 -30.41 -2.83 0.62
N ARG A 22 -30.66 -3.37 -0.58
CA ARG A 22 -29.65 -3.43 -1.64
C ARG A 22 -29.16 -2.03 -2.01
N GLU A 23 -30.07 -1.06 -2.10
CA GLU A 23 -29.71 0.33 -2.39
C GLU A 23 -28.87 0.94 -1.25
N VAL A 24 -29.25 0.71 0.01
CA VAL A 24 -28.46 1.15 1.18
C VAL A 24 -27.07 0.53 1.19
N VAL A 25 -26.94 -0.78 0.92
CA VAL A 25 -25.64 -1.46 0.83
C VAL A 25 -24.77 -0.81 -0.25
N ARG A 26 -25.35 -0.50 -1.42
CA ARG A 26 -24.64 0.18 -2.51
C ARG A 26 -24.19 1.59 -2.12
N LEU A 27 -25.04 2.36 -1.44
CA LEU A 27 -24.70 3.70 -0.94
C LEU A 27 -23.58 3.65 0.09
N ASN A 28 -23.68 2.75 1.07
CA ASN A 28 -22.63 2.52 2.07
C ASN A 28 -21.30 2.13 1.42
N GLY A 29 -21.35 1.29 0.38
CA GLY A 29 -20.16 0.93 -0.40
C GLY A 29 -19.50 2.13 -1.07
N ARG A 30 -20.27 3.07 -1.63
CA ARG A 30 -19.73 4.31 -2.21
C ARG A 30 -19.08 5.19 -1.13
N VAL A 31 -19.78 5.42 -0.03
CA VAL A 31 -19.27 6.23 1.09
C VAL A 31 -17.98 5.63 1.67
N ALA A 32 -17.94 4.33 1.88
CA ALA A 32 -16.76 3.64 2.41
C ALA A 32 -15.55 3.74 1.46
N LYS A 33 -15.75 3.68 0.13
CA LYS A 33 -14.67 3.90 -0.85
C LYS A 33 -14.09 5.32 -0.74
N THR A 34 -14.95 6.33 -0.65
CA THR A 34 -14.52 7.72 -0.44
C THR A 34 -13.76 7.89 0.87
N ALA A 35 -14.25 7.28 1.95
CA ALA A 35 -13.59 7.33 3.26
C ALA A 35 -12.20 6.66 3.24
N ILE A 36 -12.02 5.56 2.48
CA ILE A 36 -10.71 4.93 2.28
C ILE A 36 -9.74 5.93 1.61
N ASP A 37 -10.20 6.68 0.61
CA ASP A 37 -9.35 7.63 -0.12
C ASP A 37 -8.98 8.85 0.73
N GLU A 38 -9.92 9.37 1.51
CA GLU A 38 -9.69 10.44 2.49
C GLU A 38 -8.66 10.02 3.55
N TYR A 39 -8.81 8.82 4.09
CA TYR A 39 -7.86 8.29 5.06
C TYR A 39 -6.48 8.06 4.44
N ALA A 40 -6.41 7.60 3.19
CA ALA A 40 -5.15 7.45 2.47
C ALA A 40 -4.43 8.79 2.27
N ALA A 41 -5.17 9.87 1.99
CA ALA A 41 -4.60 11.22 1.93
C ALA A 41 -4.02 11.65 3.29
N THR A 42 -4.75 11.37 4.38
CA THR A 42 -4.26 11.63 5.76
C THR A 42 -2.98 10.87 6.06
N LEU A 43 -2.89 9.59 5.66
CA LEU A 43 -1.68 8.78 5.85
C LEU A 43 -0.49 9.35 5.08
N ARG A 44 -0.69 9.80 3.83
CA ARG A 44 0.38 10.43 3.03
C ARG A 44 0.85 11.74 3.68
N ALA A 45 -0.06 12.58 4.15
CA ALA A 45 0.31 13.82 4.86
C ALA A 45 1.14 13.53 6.11
N ARG A 46 0.72 12.59 6.96
CA ARG A 46 1.48 12.16 8.15
C ARG A 46 2.85 11.57 7.81
N MET A 47 2.93 10.82 6.71
CA MET A 47 4.20 10.28 6.24
C MET A 47 5.17 11.40 5.85
N GLU A 48 4.72 12.41 5.08
CA GLU A 48 5.56 13.56 4.73
C GLU A 48 5.99 14.36 5.96
N GLU A 49 5.10 14.57 6.94
CA GLU A 49 5.44 15.21 8.21
C GLU A 49 6.56 14.46 8.93
N ASN A 50 6.46 13.13 8.99
CA ASN A 50 7.50 12.29 9.61
C ASN A 50 8.81 12.31 8.81
N LEU A 51 8.75 12.31 7.47
CA LEU A 51 9.94 12.46 6.64
C LEU A 51 10.63 13.80 6.89
N SER A 52 9.87 14.88 7.02
CA SER A 52 10.43 16.21 7.36
C SER A 52 11.15 16.19 8.71
N LYS A 53 10.60 15.51 9.72
CA LYS A 53 11.24 15.39 11.04
C LYS A 53 12.49 14.52 11.03
N ILE A 54 12.51 13.47 10.22
CA ILE A 54 13.65 12.54 10.13
C ILE A 54 14.80 13.14 9.32
N PHE A 55 14.47 13.86 8.25
CA PHE A 55 15.43 14.45 7.31
C PHE A 55 15.45 15.97 7.46
N ASP A 56 15.39 16.46 8.69
CA ASP A 56 15.46 17.89 8.95
C ASP A 56 16.78 18.45 8.41
N GLU A 57 16.67 19.40 7.47
CA GLU A 57 17.83 20.02 6.82
C GLU A 57 18.59 20.93 7.80
N ASP A 58 17.96 21.31 8.92
CA ASP A 58 18.51 22.15 9.97
C ASP A 58 18.69 21.40 11.30
N ASP A 59 19.07 20.11 11.26
CA ASP A 59 19.37 19.36 12.49
C ASP A 59 20.50 20.04 13.29
N GLU A 60 20.12 20.72 14.38
CA GLU A 60 21.02 21.46 15.26
C GLU A 60 22.17 20.58 15.77
N ARG A 61 21.90 19.29 16.02
CA ARG A 61 22.93 18.32 16.47
C ARG A 61 24.01 18.13 15.42
N TRP A 62 23.63 18.10 14.13
CA TRP A 62 24.59 18.04 13.04
C TRP A 62 25.41 19.33 12.93
N SER A 63 24.76 20.49 13.06
CA SER A 63 25.43 21.79 13.05
C SER A 63 26.46 21.91 14.18
N GLU A 64 26.09 21.53 15.41
CA GLU A 64 26.96 21.49 16.59
C GLU A 64 28.18 20.58 16.38
N LEU A 65 27.96 19.36 15.86
CA LEU A 65 29.04 18.41 15.58
C LEU A 65 30.00 18.95 14.51
N VAL A 66 29.48 19.55 13.44
CA VAL A 66 30.30 20.16 12.39
C VAL A 66 31.08 21.36 12.94
N ALA A 67 30.47 22.19 13.77
CA ALA A 67 31.14 23.32 14.41
C ALA A 67 32.28 22.85 15.32
N HIS A 68 32.02 21.84 16.16
CA HIS A 68 33.03 21.25 17.04
C HIS A 68 34.20 20.64 16.24
N ALA A 69 33.91 19.87 15.20
CA ALA A 69 34.95 19.27 14.38
C ALA A 69 35.79 20.30 13.61
N LYS A 70 35.19 21.39 13.14
CA LYS A 70 35.91 22.52 12.55
C LYS A 70 36.84 23.19 13.56
N GLN A 71 36.38 23.38 14.79
CA GLN A 71 37.21 23.93 15.86
C GLN A 71 38.42 23.02 16.13
N VAL A 72 38.19 21.72 16.36
CA VAL A 72 39.27 20.74 16.59
C VAL A 72 40.25 20.71 15.41
N GLY A 73 39.74 20.78 14.18
CA GLY A 73 40.58 20.81 12.99
C GLY A 73 41.45 22.06 12.91
N HIS A 74 40.91 23.23 13.27
CA HIS A 74 41.70 24.46 13.34
C HIS A 74 42.81 24.37 14.40
N GLU A 75 42.48 23.87 15.60
CA GLU A 75 43.46 23.68 16.66
C GLU A 75 44.58 22.69 16.28
N ALA A 76 44.24 21.64 15.53
CA ALA A 76 45.21 20.67 15.01
C ALA A 76 46.13 21.29 13.94
N ASP A 77 45.56 22.09 13.02
CA ASP A 77 46.30 22.79 11.98
C ASP A 77 47.32 23.78 12.59
N GLU A 78 46.92 24.56 13.60
CA GLU A 78 47.82 25.49 14.29
C GLU A 78 48.96 24.76 15.01
N LYS A 79 48.70 23.60 15.63
CA LYS A 79 49.75 22.76 16.23
C LYS A 79 50.73 22.24 15.18
N LEU A 80 50.25 21.78 14.03
CA LEU A 80 51.11 21.31 12.94
C LEU A 80 52.00 22.43 12.40
N LYS A 81 51.46 23.63 12.20
CA LYS A 81 52.23 24.80 11.80
C LYS A 81 53.32 25.16 12.82
N ALA A 82 53.01 25.09 14.12
CA ALA A 82 53.99 25.32 15.17
C ALA A 82 55.14 24.29 15.14
N ILE A 83 54.83 23.00 14.94
CA ILE A 83 55.81 21.93 14.81
C ILE A 83 56.67 22.11 13.55
N ALA A 84 56.06 22.44 12.41
CA ALA A 84 56.76 22.69 11.15
C ALA A 84 57.75 23.85 11.30
N LYS A 85 57.31 24.96 11.92
CA LYS A 85 58.16 26.12 12.23
C LYS A 85 59.32 25.73 13.14
N ALA A 86 59.07 24.98 14.22
CA ALA A 86 60.11 24.55 15.16
C ALA A 86 61.13 23.60 14.51
N SER A 87 60.71 22.82 13.51
CA SER A 87 61.56 21.90 12.76
C SER A 87 62.33 22.56 11.61
N GLY A 88 62.17 23.87 11.40
CA GLY A 88 62.83 24.61 10.33
C GLY A 88 62.25 24.38 8.94
N ILE A 89 61.02 23.85 8.85
CA ILE A 89 60.31 23.71 7.57
C ILE A 89 59.78 25.09 7.16
N PRO A 90 60.12 25.60 5.96
CA PRO A 90 59.55 26.84 5.45
C PRO A 90 58.01 26.74 5.39
N MET A 91 57.31 27.79 5.79
CA MET A 91 55.85 27.74 5.97
C MET A 91 55.09 27.50 4.66
N GLU A 92 55.66 27.87 3.51
CA GLU A 92 55.15 27.54 2.17
C GLU A 92 55.14 26.03 1.88
N ASN A 93 55.96 25.26 2.60
CA ASN A 93 56.07 23.80 2.49
C ASN A 93 55.48 23.08 3.71
N ALA A 94 54.92 23.82 4.68
CA ALA A 94 54.33 23.23 5.87
C ALA A 94 53.02 22.51 5.51
N PRO A 95 52.80 21.28 6.02
CA PRO A 95 51.56 20.57 5.80
C PRO A 95 50.41 21.29 6.52
N GLY A 96 49.27 21.41 5.83
CA GLY A 96 48.03 21.93 6.42
C GLY A 96 47.08 20.79 6.79
N PHE A 97 46.25 21.03 7.81
CA PHE A 97 45.14 20.16 8.17
C PHE A 97 43.80 20.88 7.93
N MET A 98 42.89 20.20 7.25
CA MET A 98 41.53 20.69 7.03
C MET A 98 40.53 19.59 7.37
N CYS A 99 39.57 19.91 8.23
CA CYS A 99 38.41 19.06 8.47
C CYS A 99 37.30 19.41 7.46
N GLY A 100 36.96 18.46 6.60
CA GLY A 100 35.89 18.59 5.62
C GLY A 100 34.89 17.44 5.72
N PHE A 101 33.59 17.75 5.58
CA PHE A 101 32.53 16.77 5.55
C PHE A 101 31.99 16.67 4.13
N ILE A 102 32.23 15.53 3.47
CA ILE A 102 31.80 15.29 2.08
C ILE A 102 30.30 14.93 2.01
N ASN A 103 29.72 14.43 3.10
CA ASN A 103 28.30 14.06 3.16
C ASN A 103 27.76 14.24 4.60
N ARG A 104 26.49 14.64 4.75
CA ARG A 104 25.78 14.60 6.05
C ARG A 104 25.32 13.17 6.43
N GLY A 105 25.84 12.16 5.75
CA GLY A 105 25.41 10.78 5.87
C GLY A 105 23.98 10.57 5.37
N ARG A 106 23.26 9.59 5.94
CA ARG A 106 21.87 9.27 5.55
C ARG A 106 20.90 10.44 5.70
N TYR A 107 21.23 11.45 6.50
CA TYR A 107 20.38 12.62 6.76
C TYR A 107 20.46 13.70 5.67
N GLY A 108 21.50 13.71 4.82
CA GLY A 108 21.70 14.77 3.81
C GLY A 108 21.30 14.42 2.38
N LEU A 109 20.87 13.19 2.12
CA LEU A 109 20.60 12.73 0.75
C LEU A 109 19.12 12.94 0.41
N ARG A 110 18.83 14.04 -0.31
CA ARG A 110 17.53 14.28 -0.97
C ARG A 110 17.03 13.04 -1.71
N GLU A 111 17.94 12.34 -2.40
CA GLU A 111 17.67 11.08 -3.10
C GLU A 111 17.09 10.01 -2.17
N ARG A 112 17.64 9.88 -0.96
CA ARG A 112 17.14 8.89 0.01
C ARG A 112 15.76 9.27 0.54
N ARG A 113 15.49 10.56 0.79
CA ARG A 113 14.14 11.03 1.15
C ARG A 113 13.13 10.70 0.05
N ASP A 114 13.51 10.91 -1.21
CA ASP A 114 12.67 10.64 -2.38
C ASP A 114 12.42 9.13 -2.57
N GLU A 115 13.43 8.29 -2.34
CA GLU A 115 13.27 6.83 -2.32
C GLU A 115 12.28 6.36 -1.25
N VAL A 116 12.42 6.86 -0.01
CA VAL A 116 11.53 6.47 1.10
C VAL A 116 10.11 6.97 0.83
N ARG A 117 9.94 8.19 0.30
CA ARG A 117 8.64 8.71 -0.14
C ARG A 117 7.99 7.81 -1.19
N LYS A 118 8.75 7.40 -2.22
CA LYS A 118 8.25 6.51 -3.27
C LYS A 118 7.81 5.17 -2.70
N ALA A 119 8.62 4.56 -1.84
CA ALA A 119 8.29 3.29 -1.19
C ALA A 119 7.04 3.41 -0.29
N GLY A 120 6.94 4.48 0.50
CA GLY A 120 5.81 4.72 1.38
C GLY A 120 4.50 4.96 0.63
N ASN A 121 4.53 5.71 -0.48
CA ASN A 121 3.37 5.87 -1.35
C ASN A 121 2.92 4.54 -1.97
N ALA A 122 3.88 3.72 -2.45
CA ALA A 122 3.56 2.40 -3.01
C ALA A 122 2.90 1.47 -1.97
N GLU A 123 3.36 1.51 -0.72
CA GLU A 123 2.77 0.74 0.38
C GLU A 123 1.35 1.24 0.74
N ILE A 124 1.12 2.56 0.78
CA ILE A 124 -0.21 3.13 1.00
C ILE A 124 -1.17 2.71 -0.13
N ASP A 125 -0.71 2.74 -1.38
CA ASP A 125 -1.51 2.31 -2.54
C ASP A 125 -1.87 0.82 -2.46
N ALA A 126 -0.92 -0.03 -2.04
CA ALA A 126 -1.16 -1.45 -1.82
C ALA A 126 -2.22 -1.68 -0.73
N ARG A 127 -2.16 -0.92 0.38
CA ARG A 127 -3.15 -0.97 1.46
C ARG A 127 -4.52 -0.51 1.00
N VAL A 128 -4.62 0.56 0.21
CA VAL A 128 -5.87 1.04 -0.38
C VAL A 128 -6.49 -0.03 -1.27
N LYS A 129 -5.71 -0.64 -2.17
CA LYS A 129 -6.18 -1.73 -3.04
C LYS A 129 -6.69 -2.91 -2.21
N LYS A 130 -5.97 -3.30 -1.17
CA LYS A 130 -6.39 -4.38 -0.25
C LYS A 130 -7.69 -4.04 0.47
N ALA A 131 -7.81 -2.84 1.03
CA ALA A 131 -9.00 -2.40 1.75
C ALA A 131 -10.22 -2.34 0.83
N ARG A 132 -10.08 -1.79 -0.38
CA ARG A 132 -11.14 -1.79 -1.39
C ARG A 132 -11.55 -3.21 -1.77
N ALA A 133 -10.61 -4.11 -2.00
CA ALA A 133 -10.93 -5.51 -2.31
C ALA A 133 -11.66 -6.22 -1.15
N GLN A 134 -11.31 -5.92 0.11
CA GLN A 134 -12.03 -6.45 1.27
C GLN A 134 -13.46 -5.89 1.36
N LEU A 135 -13.62 -4.57 1.13
CA LEU A 135 -14.93 -3.91 1.09
C LEU A 135 -15.82 -4.51 0.00
N GLU A 136 -15.32 -4.65 -1.23
CA GLU A 136 -16.10 -5.22 -2.35
C GLU A 136 -16.52 -6.65 -2.07
N ARG A 137 -15.66 -7.48 -1.48
CA ARG A 137 -16.03 -8.84 -1.07
C ARG A 137 -17.14 -8.83 -0.02
N ALA A 138 -17.07 -7.94 0.96
CA ALA A 138 -18.10 -7.81 1.98
C ALA A 138 -19.45 -7.34 1.40
N LEU A 139 -19.41 -6.37 0.48
CA LEU A 139 -20.61 -5.88 -0.23
C LEU A 139 -21.21 -6.98 -1.11
N ALA A 140 -20.39 -7.70 -1.87
CA ALA A 140 -20.84 -8.82 -2.69
C ALA A 140 -21.49 -9.91 -1.85
N ALA A 141 -20.88 -10.30 -0.72
CA ALA A 141 -21.47 -11.28 0.19
C ALA A 141 -22.84 -10.81 0.73
N LYS A 142 -22.97 -9.54 1.09
CA LYS A 142 -24.26 -8.98 1.55
C LYS A 142 -25.30 -8.87 0.44
N HIS A 143 -24.90 -8.53 -0.78
CA HIS A 143 -25.81 -8.58 -1.93
C HIS A 143 -26.29 -10.01 -2.21
N THR A 144 -25.38 -10.99 -2.15
CA THR A 144 -25.70 -12.41 -2.31
C THR A 144 -26.67 -12.90 -1.23
N GLU A 145 -26.47 -12.53 0.04
CA GLU A 145 -27.39 -12.84 1.14
C GLU A 145 -28.81 -12.29 0.88
N LEU A 146 -28.91 -11.02 0.47
CA LEU A 146 -30.17 -10.36 0.14
C LEU A 146 -30.81 -10.90 -1.15
N LEU A 147 -30.03 -11.47 -2.07
CA LEU A 147 -30.51 -12.12 -3.30
C LEU A 147 -31.00 -13.54 -3.06
N ALA A 148 -30.21 -14.37 -2.37
CA ALA A 148 -30.52 -15.77 -2.12
C ALA A 148 -31.86 -15.95 -1.40
N GLY A 149 -32.19 -15.07 -0.45
CA GLY A 149 -33.49 -15.08 0.23
C GLY A 149 -34.70 -14.74 -0.66
N SER A 150 -34.48 -14.34 -1.91
CA SER A 150 -35.54 -14.02 -2.90
C SER A 150 -35.63 -15.01 -4.06
N LEU A 151 -34.68 -15.93 -4.20
CA LEU A 151 -34.66 -16.89 -5.30
C LEU A 151 -35.60 -18.06 -5.02
N THR A 152 -36.64 -18.21 -5.84
CA THR A 152 -37.64 -19.28 -5.70
C THR A 152 -37.40 -20.47 -6.63
N SER A 153 -36.76 -20.27 -7.79
CA SER A 153 -36.45 -21.35 -8.74
C SER A 153 -35.12 -22.03 -8.41
N GLU A 154 -35.08 -23.36 -8.56
CA GLU A 154 -33.86 -24.16 -8.40
C GLU A 154 -32.81 -23.78 -9.45
N THR A 155 -33.24 -23.42 -10.66
CA THR A 155 -32.35 -22.91 -11.72
C THR A 155 -31.61 -21.64 -11.31
N ALA A 156 -32.30 -20.69 -10.64
CA ALA A 156 -31.67 -19.46 -10.20
C ALA A 156 -30.70 -19.68 -9.02
N LYS A 157 -31.05 -20.59 -8.10
CA LYS A 157 -30.15 -20.98 -7.01
C LYS A 157 -28.87 -21.67 -7.53
N ALA A 158 -29.01 -22.57 -8.49
CA ALA A 158 -27.88 -23.25 -9.12
C ALA A 158 -26.97 -22.26 -9.86
N ALA A 159 -27.55 -21.30 -10.60
CA ALA A 159 -26.79 -20.26 -11.28
C ALA A 159 -25.98 -19.39 -10.30
N LEU A 160 -26.57 -19.01 -9.16
CA LEU A 160 -25.86 -18.26 -8.11
C LEU A 160 -24.70 -19.07 -7.50
N ALA A 161 -24.88 -20.37 -7.30
CA ALA A 161 -23.86 -21.26 -6.75
C ALA A 161 -22.69 -21.55 -7.71
N ALA A 162 -22.93 -21.43 -9.02
CA ALA A 162 -21.93 -21.65 -10.06
C ALA A 162 -21.02 -20.42 -10.32
N MET A 163 -21.19 -19.31 -9.59
CA MET A 163 -20.36 -18.12 -9.80
C MET A 163 -18.88 -18.38 -9.44
N PRO A 164 -17.93 -18.00 -10.33
CA PRO A 164 -16.52 -18.31 -10.15
C PRO A 164 -15.89 -17.50 -9.01
N THR A 165 -14.94 -18.11 -8.29
CA THR A 165 -14.16 -17.42 -7.26
C THR A 165 -12.98 -16.66 -7.87
N PRO A 166 -12.43 -15.64 -7.18
CA PRO A 166 -11.24 -14.94 -7.65
C PRO A 166 -10.05 -15.88 -7.90
N GLU A 167 -9.88 -16.95 -7.13
CA GLU A 167 -8.81 -17.94 -7.29
C GLU A 167 -9.03 -18.82 -8.53
N GLN A 168 -10.27 -19.03 -8.96
CA GLN A 168 -10.60 -19.69 -10.22
C GLN A 168 -10.33 -18.77 -11.42
N LEU A 169 -10.61 -17.48 -11.29
CA LEU A 169 -10.35 -16.47 -12.33
C LEU A 169 -8.87 -16.08 -12.42
N LEU A 170 -8.14 -16.15 -11.32
CA LEU A 170 -6.73 -15.79 -11.21
C LEU A 170 -5.97 -16.86 -10.39
N PRO A 171 -5.71 -18.03 -10.98
CA PRO A 171 -5.03 -19.11 -10.28
C PRO A 171 -3.61 -18.70 -9.86
N PRO A 172 -3.13 -19.15 -8.68
CA PRO A 172 -1.79 -18.84 -8.23
C PRO A 172 -0.75 -19.41 -9.21
N LEU A 173 0.28 -18.63 -9.50
CA LEU A 173 1.40 -19.07 -10.35
C LEU A 173 2.07 -20.31 -9.74
N LYS A 174 2.13 -21.39 -10.50
CA LYS A 174 2.84 -22.62 -10.13
C LYS A 174 4.30 -22.52 -10.57
N LYS A 175 5.16 -23.37 -10.01
CA LYS A 175 6.60 -23.43 -10.37
C LYS A 175 6.83 -23.56 -11.89
N ARG A 176 5.95 -24.28 -12.59
CA ARG A 176 6.00 -24.44 -14.06
C ARG A 176 5.79 -23.12 -14.80
N ASP A 177 4.87 -22.29 -14.32
CA ASP A 177 4.52 -21.02 -14.95
C ASP A 177 5.68 -20.02 -14.82
N ILE A 178 6.37 -20.06 -13.67
CA ILE A 178 7.60 -19.29 -13.42
C ILE A 178 8.73 -19.74 -14.35
N ALA A 179 8.90 -21.06 -14.54
CA ALA A 179 9.93 -21.60 -15.44
C ALA A 179 9.70 -21.18 -16.90
N GLY A 180 8.44 -21.10 -17.36
CA GLY A 180 8.07 -20.60 -18.70
C GLY A 180 8.38 -19.11 -18.89
N LEU A 181 8.13 -18.27 -17.87
CA LEU A 181 8.48 -16.85 -17.91
C LEU A 181 9.99 -16.61 -18.03
N LEU A 182 10.80 -17.44 -17.35
CA LEU A 182 12.27 -17.36 -17.39
C LEU A 182 12.87 -17.90 -18.70
N SER A 183 12.18 -18.82 -19.39
CA SER A 183 12.65 -19.41 -20.64
C SER A 183 12.18 -18.65 -21.89
N GLY A 184 11.48 -17.51 -21.74
CA GLY A 184 10.99 -16.69 -22.86
C GLY A 184 9.74 -17.24 -23.56
N HIS A 185 9.10 -18.28 -23.01
CA HIS A 185 7.82 -18.80 -23.49
C HIS A 185 6.71 -18.42 -22.49
N PRO A 186 5.97 -17.31 -22.72
CA PRO A 186 4.95 -16.85 -21.80
C PRO A 186 3.66 -17.65 -22.00
N THR A 187 3.68 -18.96 -21.72
CA THR A 187 2.46 -19.78 -21.66
C THR A 187 1.52 -19.27 -20.56
N ALA A 188 2.04 -18.54 -19.56
CA ALA A 188 1.29 -18.01 -18.44
C ALA A 188 0.48 -16.73 -18.74
N LEU A 189 0.68 -16.07 -19.88
CA LEU A 189 -0.06 -14.85 -20.27
C LEU A 189 -1.23 -15.11 -21.22
N MET A 190 -1.36 -16.34 -21.74
CA MET A 190 -2.59 -16.77 -22.40
C MET A 190 -3.63 -17.04 -21.30
N LEU A 191 -4.31 -15.98 -20.87
CA LEU A 191 -5.69 -16.08 -20.38
C LEU A 191 -6.40 -17.06 -21.33
N SER A 192 -6.87 -18.17 -20.78
CA SER A 192 -7.66 -19.17 -21.48
C SER A 192 -8.93 -18.51 -22.02
N VAL A 193 -8.84 -17.95 -23.23
CA VAL A 193 -9.99 -17.57 -24.07
C VAL A 193 -10.89 -18.79 -24.33
N GLU A 194 -10.38 -20.00 -24.11
CA GLU A 194 -11.12 -21.27 -24.22
C GLU A 194 -12.15 -21.51 -23.10
N SER A 195 -12.24 -20.69 -22.04
CA SER A 195 -13.26 -20.88 -20.99
C SER A 195 -14.43 -19.88 -21.04
N VAL A 196 -14.53 -19.07 -22.10
CA VAL A 196 -15.61 -18.05 -22.24
C VAL A 196 -16.56 -18.35 -23.41
N ASN A 197 -16.25 -19.32 -24.28
CA ASN A 197 -17.05 -19.61 -25.48
C ASN A 197 -18.01 -20.82 -25.41
N ASP A 198 -18.21 -21.45 -24.25
CA ASP A 198 -19.18 -22.57 -24.11
C ASP A 198 -20.65 -22.12 -23.89
N TRP A 199 -21.02 -20.92 -24.33
CA TRP A 199 -22.38 -20.37 -24.18
C TRP A 199 -23.18 -20.17 -25.49
N GLU A 200 -22.69 -20.64 -26.64
CA GLU A 200 -23.48 -20.68 -27.88
C GLU A 200 -23.34 -22.02 -28.60
N GLU A 201 -24.11 -23.01 -28.18
CA GLU A 201 -24.73 -23.99 -29.10
C GLU A 201 -25.83 -24.76 -28.37
N GLY A 202 -27.07 -24.31 -28.57
CA GLY A 202 -28.24 -24.91 -27.95
C GLY A 202 -29.52 -24.14 -28.17
N TYR A 203 -29.84 -23.79 -29.43
CA TYR A 203 -31.19 -23.74 -30.01
C TYR A 203 -31.09 -23.70 -31.54
#